data_AF-A0A2D5GRT2-F1
#
_entry.id   AF-A0A2D5GRT2-F1
#
_cell.length_a   1.000
_cell.length_b   1.000
_cell.length_c   1.000
_cell.angle_alpha   90.00
_cell.angle_beta   90.00
_cell.angle_gamma   90.00
#
_symmetry.space_group_name_H-M   'P 1'
#
loop_
_entity.id
_entity.type
_entity.pdbx_description
1 polymer ?
#
loop_
_entity_poly.entity_id
_entity_poly.type
_entity_poly.pdbx_seq_one_letter_code
_entity_poly.pdbx_strand_id
1 'polypeptide(L)'
;MILGVVLIAVGNTASLAQTTDGNGIFNPGFEKAGPLRWSAGSTAATIERSATLPHSGDASLRVADQSPNAVAFVASEPNRVLLQGGGRFYAEAWVRVDNAAAGRTGYGSASLDVVFYTADGKYLSRENVGTTSSAKWTRHSNVVTLPYEAALIGFRVTPVDNVPSLRGAVFVDDLYLASLPVAERHDRVNLISAPQPPKGAPEYVAPPRSADGKFMAQTVNKLENGFDPPRPLVIWAIGSSFTDFLGNGEQLITAIRKRFPNPPPIVYKKMVGGSTPWHLTRGWARHLVATDQPDVVLVYNFGSTSGL
;
A
#
# COMPACT_ATOMS: atom_id res chain seq x y z
N MET A 1 -10.64 -50.60 -13.76
CA MET A 1 -10.27 -49.64 -14.83
C MET A 1 -10.83 -48.29 -14.42
N ILE A 2 -10.04 -47.50 -13.67
CA ILE A 2 -10.46 -46.21 -13.12
C ILE A 2 -9.83 -45.14 -14.01
N LEU A 3 -10.68 -44.44 -14.77
CA LEU A 3 -10.30 -43.31 -15.60
C LEU A 3 -10.00 -42.12 -14.68
N GLY A 4 -8.73 -41.80 -14.50
CA GLY A 4 -8.30 -40.56 -13.87
C GLY A 4 -8.40 -39.41 -14.87
N VAL A 5 -9.37 -38.52 -14.67
CA VAL A 5 -9.44 -37.23 -15.38
C VAL A 5 -8.30 -36.37 -14.86
N VAL A 6 -7.24 -36.22 -15.65
CA VAL A 6 -6.22 -35.20 -15.43
C VAL A 6 -6.81 -33.86 -15.90
N LEU A 7 -7.23 -33.05 -14.93
CA LEU A 7 -7.58 -31.65 -15.19
C LEU A 7 -6.27 -30.88 -15.42
N ILE A 8 -5.89 -30.69 -16.68
CA ILE A 8 -4.83 -29.74 -17.03
C ILE A 8 -5.44 -28.34 -16.90
N ALA A 9 -5.30 -27.74 -15.73
CA ALA A 9 -5.48 -26.31 -15.59
C ALA A 9 -4.35 -25.63 -16.38
N VAL A 10 -4.65 -25.20 -17.60
CA VAL A 10 -3.77 -24.31 -18.37
C VAL A 10 -3.77 -22.98 -17.62
N GLY A 11 -2.85 -22.85 -16.66
CA GLY A 11 -2.59 -21.60 -16.00
C GLY A 11 -2.13 -20.60 -17.04
N ASN A 12 -3.00 -19.65 -17.40
CA ASN A 12 -2.56 -18.39 -17.98
C ASN A 12 -1.74 -17.67 -16.90
N THR A 13 -0.49 -18.06 -16.72
CA THR A 13 0.50 -17.25 -16.04
C THR A 13 0.84 -16.10 -16.97
N ALA A 14 0.01 -15.07 -16.99
CA ALA A 14 0.46 -13.73 -17.35
C ALA A 14 1.38 -13.26 -16.21
N SER A 15 2.60 -13.78 -16.17
CA SER A 15 3.69 -13.11 -15.47
C SER A 15 3.85 -11.75 -16.14
N LEU A 16 3.62 -10.68 -15.38
CA LEU A 16 3.98 -9.33 -15.78
C LEU A 16 5.39 -9.36 -16.35
N ALA A 17 5.59 -8.82 -17.55
CA ALA A 17 6.92 -8.45 -17.99
C ALA A 17 7.34 -7.25 -17.14
N GLN A 18 7.79 -7.51 -15.91
CA GLN A 18 8.47 -6.52 -15.09
C GLN A 18 9.65 -6.01 -15.92
N THR A 19 9.73 -4.69 -16.09
CA THR A 19 10.92 -4.06 -16.66
C THR A 19 12.13 -4.38 -15.78
N THR A 20 13.34 -4.19 -16.30
CA THR A 20 14.59 -4.44 -15.54
C THR A 20 14.70 -3.64 -14.24
N ASP A 21 13.92 -2.56 -14.07
CA ASP A 21 13.81 -1.76 -12.84
C ASP A 21 12.62 -2.16 -11.94
N GLY A 22 11.94 -3.26 -12.25
CA GLY A 22 10.87 -3.84 -11.45
C GLY A 22 9.52 -3.12 -11.55
N ASN A 23 9.38 -2.16 -12.48
CA ASN A 23 8.13 -1.43 -12.68
C ASN A 23 7.05 -2.33 -13.31
N GLY A 24 5.89 -2.39 -12.68
CA GLY A 24 4.72 -3.11 -13.17
C GLY A 24 3.89 -2.34 -14.20
N ILE A 25 4.17 -1.04 -14.40
CA ILE A 25 3.44 -0.21 -15.36
C ILE A 25 4.01 -0.39 -16.78
N PHE A 26 3.13 -0.69 -17.73
CA PHE A 26 3.46 -0.69 -19.14
C PHE A 26 3.47 0.73 -19.70
N ASN A 27 4.58 1.09 -20.36
CA ASN A 27 4.81 2.41 -20.96
C ASN A 27 4.65 3.57 -19.94
N PRO A 28 5.42 3.55 -18.84
CA PRO A 28 5.24 4.45 -17.70
C PRO A 28 5.47 5.94 -18.01
N GLY A 29 6.36 6.24 -18.95
CA GLY A 29 6.65 7.59 -19.45
C GLY A 29 5.99 7.91 -20.80
N PHE A 30 5.00 7.11 -21.23
CA PHE A 30 4.20 7.41 -22.43
C PHE A 30 4.91 7.51 -23.80
N GLU A 31 6.19 7.18 -23.87
CA GLU A 31 7.03 7.27 -25.07
C GLU A 31 6.62 6.35 -26.24
N LYS A 32 6.09 5.15 -25.96
CA LYS A 32 5.84 4.13 -27.00
C LYS A 32 4.53 4.33 -27.72
N ALA A 33 4.53 4.54 -29.03
CA ALA A 33 3.31 4.71 -29.84
C ALA A 33 2.29 3.59 -29.60
N GLY A 34 0.99 3.92 -29.68
CA GLY A 34 -0.09 2.97 -29.44
C GLY A 34 -1.21 3.50 -28.53
N PRO A 35 -2.23 2.67 -28.25
CA PRO A 35 -3.39 3.09 -27.48
C PRO A 35 -2.99 3.48 -26.05
N LEU A 36 -3.48 4.64 -25.61
CA LEU A 36 -3.36 5.06 -24.21
C LEU A 36 -4.28 4.18 -23.38
N ARG A 37 -3.68 3.38 -22.50
CA ARG A 37 -4.38 2.43 -21.63
C ARG A 37 -4.96 3.15 -20.41
N TRP A 38 -5.79 4.15 -20.70
CA TRP A 38 -6.43 5.06 -19.75
C TRP A 38 -7.84 5.34 -20.24
N SER A 39 -8.78 5.50 -19.32
CA SER A 39 -10.19 5.73 -19.61
C SER A 39 -10.78 6.79 -18.70
N ALA A 40 -11.82 7.46 -19.17
CA ALA A 40 -12.60 8.43 -18.41
C ALA A 40 -14.08 8.07 -18.50
N GLY A 41 -14.84 8.36 -17.44
CA GLY A 41 -16.29 8.09 -17.38
C GLY A 41 -17.16 9.09 -18.13
N SER A 42 -16.59 9.98 -18.95
CA SER A 42 -17.28 11.09 -19.61
C SER A 42 -16.80 11.24 -21.05
N THR A 43 -17.72 11.53 -21.97
CA THR A 43 -17.42 11.82 -23.37
C THR A 43 -16.85 13.24 -23.57
N ALA A 44 -16.98 14.12 -22.58
CA ALA A 44 -16.36 15.45 -22.59
C ALA A 44 -14.91 15.41 -22.09
N ALA A 45 -14.42 14.24 -21.66
CA ALA A 45 -13.07 14.03 -21.20
C ALA A 45 -12.14 13.65 -22.37
N THR A 46 -10.98 14.29 -22.42
CA THR A 46 -9.91 14.01 -23.36
C THR A 46 -8.74 13.35 -22.63
N ILE A 47 -8.27 12.24 -23.19
CA ILE A 47 -7.06 11.55 -22.78
C ILE A 47 -6.15 11.50 -24.00
N GLU A 48 -4.99 12.12 -23.90
CA GLU A 48 -4.06 12.16 -25.02
C GLU A 48 -2.61 12.03 -24.55
N ARG A 49 -1.78 11.67 -25.51
CA ARG A 49 -0.34 11.65 -25.34
C ARG A 49 0.16 12.99 -25.81
N SER A 50 0.85 13.71 -24.95
CA SER A 50 1.26 15.07 -25.22
C SER A 50 2.77 15.17 -25.28
N ALA A 51 3.27 15.73 -26.38
CA ALA A 51 4.67 16.11 -26.53
C ALA A 51 4.95 17.55 -26.05
N THR A 52 3.93 18.29 -25.59
CA THR A 52 4.09 19.72 -25.29
C THR A 52 4.79 19.95 -23.96
N LEU A 53 4.57 19.05 -23.01
CA LEU A 53 5.09 19.16 -21.66
C LEU A 53 5.42 17.75 -21.14
N PRO A 54 6.48 17.09 -21.63
CA PRO A 54 7.01 15.89 -20.97
C PRO A 54 7.70 16.27 -19.65
N HIS A 55 7.76 15.33 -18.71
CA HIS A 55 8.65 15.42 -17.55
C HIS A 55 10.05 14.93 -17.93
N SER A 56 10.10 13.75 -18.55
CA SER A 56 11.29 13.18 -19.16
C SER A 56 10.91 12.61 -20.54
N GLY A 57 11.90 12.38 -21.41
CA GLY A 57 11.62 11.90 -22.76
C GLY A 57 10.84 12.89 -23.63
N ASP A 58 10.03 12.35 -24.55
CA ASP A 58 9.34 13.09 -25.59
C ASP A 58 7.82 13.18 -25.35
N ALA A 59 7.27 12.46 -24.36
CA ALA A 59 5.83 12.40 -24.15
C ALA A 59 5.41 12.36 -22.67
N SER A 60 4.19 12.84 -22.39
CA SER A 60 3.49 12.60 -21.13
C SER A 60 2.01 12.28 -21.38
N LEU A 61 1.31 11.80 -20.36
CA LEU A 61 -0.14 11.71 -20.39
C LEU A 61 -0.75 13.06 -20.08
N ARG A 62 -1.60 13.57 -20.97
CA ARG A 62 -2.45 14.72 -20.71
C ARG A 62 -3.89 14.25 -20.54
N VAL A 63 -4.47 14.60 -19.40
CA VAL A 63 -5.89 14.42 -19.14
C VAL A 63 -6.55 15.77 -18.93
N ALA A 64 -7.66 15.99 -19.63
CA ALA A 64 -8.49 17.15 -19.48
C ALA A 64 -9.95 16.72 -19.59
N ASP A 65 -10.85 17.48 -19.01
CA ASP A 65 -12.27 17.27 -19.21
C ASP A 65 -12.93 18.64 -19.27
N GLN A 66 -14.10 18.70 -19.90
CA GLN A 66 -14.91 19.90 -20.04
C GLN A 66 -16.31 19.71 -19.43
N SER A 67 -16.55 18.55 -18.80
CA SER A 67 -17.83 18.27 -18.16
C SER A 67 -18.07 19.18 -16.95
N PRO A 68 -19.36 19.39 -16.57
CA PRO A 68 -19.71 20.17 -15.39
C PRO A 68 -19.34 19.49 -14.07
N ASN A 69 -18.99 18.19 -14.10
CA ASN A 69 -18.74 17.36 -12.92
C ASN A 69 -17.27 16.92 -12.88
N ALA A 70 -16.78 16.54 -11.69
CA ALA A 70 -15.44 15.96 -11.57
C ALA A 70 -15.41 14.56 -12.23
N VAL A 71 -14.51 14.35 -13.19
CA VAL A 71 -14.31 13.06 -13.86
C VAL A 71 -13.01 12.42 -13.41
N ALA A 72 -13.09 11.13 -13.07
CA ALA A 72 -11.91 10.32 -12.80
C ALA A 72 -11.32 9.75 -14.09
N PHE A 73 -10.00 9.81 -14.20
CA PHE A 73 -9.21 9.18 -15.25
C PHE A 73 -8.49 7.98 -14.67
N VAL A 74 -8.69 6.79 -15.24
CA VAL A 74 -8.28 5.53 -14.62
C VAL A 74 -7.51 4.69 -15.62
N ALA A 75 -6.39 4.12 -15.15
CA ALA A 75 -5.63 3.15 -15.92
C ALA A 75 -6.49 1.92 -16.29
N SER A 76 -6.40 1.50 -17.55
CA SER A 76 -7.01 0.27 -18.05
C SER A 76 -5.97 -0.83 -18.18
N GLU A 77 -6.41 -2.07 -18.38
CA GLU A 77 -5.51 -3.19 -18.70
C GLU A 77 -4.53 -2.84 -19.85
N PRO A 78 -3.24 -3.24 -19.76
CA PRO A 78 -2.61 -4.01 -18.69
C PRO A 78 -2.03 -3.16 -17.54
N ASN A 79 -2.31 -1.85 -17.51
CA ASN A 79 -1.86 -0.94 -16.44
C ASN A 79 -2.71 -1.05 -15.16
N ARG A 80 -3.61 -2.02 -15.12
CA ARG A 80 -4.13 -2.62 -13.90
C ARG A 80 -3.28 -3.85 -13.60
N VAL A 81 -2.34 -3.68 -12.69
CA VAL A 81 -1.31 -4.66 -12.41
C VAL A 81 -1.90 -5.79 -11.57
N LEU A 82 -1.71 -7.04 -12.01
CA LEU A 82 -2.09 -8.23 -11.26
C LEU A 82 -1.26 -8.37 -9.99
N LEU A 83 -1.94 -8.54 -8.87
CA LEU A 83 -1.35 -8.65 -7.54
C LEU A 83 -1.15 -10.14 -7.20
N GLN A 84 0.08 -10.56 -6.93
CA GLN A 84 0.38 -11.89 -6.41
C GLN A 84 0.45 -11.85 -4.88
N GLY A 85 -0.71 -11.94 -4.23
CA GLY A 85 -0.85 -12.02 -2.77
C GLY A 85 -0.85 -10.66 -2.04
N GLY A 86 -1.19 -10.69 -0.74
CA GLY A 86 -1.21 -9.50 0.11
C GLY A 86 0.18 -8.90 0.32
N GLY A 87 0.27 -7.58 0.55
CA GLY A 87 1.55 -6.90 0.75
C GLY A 87 1.47 -5.37 0.68
N ARG A 88 2.63 -4.72 0.71
CA ARG A 88 2.79 -3.27 0.51
C ARG A 88 3.38 -3.00 -0.87
N PHE A 89 2.93 -1.94 -1.51
CA PHE A 89 3.39 -1.52 -2.83
C PHE A 89 3.86 -0.07 -2.78
N TYR A 90 4.90 0.24 -3.52
CA TYR A 90 5.35 1.60 -3.75
C TYR A 90 4.74 2.10 -5.05
N ALA A 91 4.04 3.22 -4.99
CA ALA A 91 3.46 3.90 -6.13
C ALA A 91 4.04 5.30 -6.22
N GLU A 92 4.41 5.73 -7.42
CA GLU A 92 4.84 7.09 -7.70
C GLU A 92 4.46 7.55 -9.11
N ALA A 93 4.40 8.87 -9.29
CA ALA A 93 4.38 9.51 -10.59
C ALA A 93 4.86 10.96 -10.47
N TRP A 94 5.27 11.53 -11.61
CA TRP A 94 5.40 12.96 -11.75
C TRP A 94 4.07 13.53 -12.21
N VAL A 95 3.61 14.59 -11.53
CA VAL A 95 2.33 15.23 -11.83
C VAL A 95 2.53 16.74 -11.91
N ARG A 96 1.83 17.38 -12.84
CA ARG A 96 1.68 18.84 -12.89
C ARG A 96 0.28 19.19 -13.35
N VAL A 97 -0.17 20.39 -13.00
CA VAL A 97 -1.40 20.96 -13.53
C VAL A 97 -1.07 22.13 -14.46
N ASP A 98 -1.85 22.29 -15.52
CA ASP A 98 -1.76 23.50 -16.34
C ASP A 98 -2.31 24.69 -15.56
N ASN A 99 -1.46 25.67 -15.28
CA ASN A 99 -1.79 26.88 -14.53
C ASN A 99 -1.95 28.11 -15.43
N ALA A 100 -1.90 27.94 -16.76
CA ALA A 100 -1.93 29.04 -17.71
C ALA A 100 -3.36 29.61 -17.89
N ALA A 101 -3.81 30.46 -16.95
CA ALA A 101 -4.70 31.59 -17.26
C ALA A 101 -4.71 32.60 -16.11
N ALA A 102 -4.40 33.87 -16.42
CA ALA A 102 -4.87 35.00 -15.63
C ALA A 102 -6.42 34.99 -15.70
N GLY A 103 -7.11 34.84 -14.56
CA GLY A 103 -8.60 34.79 -14.50
C GLY A 103 -9.24 33.39 -14.50
N ARG A 104 -8.63 32.42 -13.78
CA ARG A 104 -8.97 30.98 -13.73
C ARG A 104 -10.46 30.58 -13.76
N THR A 105 -10.75 29.51 -14.51
CA THR A 105 -11.81 28.52 -14.22
C THR A 105 -11.32 27.10 -14.56
N GLY A 106 -10.22 26.61 -13.95
CA GLY A 106 -9.61 25.28 -14.18
C GLY A 106 -9.18 24.57 -12.90
N TYR A 107 -8.64 23.34 -12.99
CA TYR A 107 -8.25 22.50 -11.83
C TYR A 107 -7.45 23.28 -10.77
N GLY A 108 -8.06 23.51 -9.59
CA GLY A 108 -7.35 24.10 -8.46
C GLY A 108 -6.29 23.17 -7.88
N SER A 109 -6.50 21.86 -8.01
CA SER A 109 -5.53 20.80 -7.72
C SER A 109 -6.00 19.46 -8.30
N ALA A 110 -5.07 18.52 -8.44
CA ALA A 110 -5.31 17.15 -8.89
C ALA A 110 -4.77 16.16 -7.86
N SER A 111 -5.55 15.11 -7.61
CA SER A 111 -5.22 13.96 -6.78
C SER A 111 -4.71 12.83 -7.66
N LEU A 112 -3.53 12.31 -7.33
CA LEU A 112 -3.04 11.03 -7.83
C LEU A 112 -3.36 9.97 -6.78
N ASP A 113 -4.12 8.97 -7.17
CA ASP A 113 -4.51 7.84 -6.33
C ASP A 113 -4.06 6.53 -6.97
N VAL A 114 -3.91 5.50 -6.16
CA VAL A 114 -4.03 4.11 -6.61
C VAL A 114 -5.42 3.59 -6.27
N VAL A 115 -5.94 2.73 -7.12
CA VAL A 115 -7.24 2.09 -6.97
C VAL A 115 -7.05 0.60 -6.94
N PHE A 116 -7.72 -0.04 -5.99
CA PHE A 116 -7.73 -1.49 -5.83
C PHE A 116 -9.01 -2.06 -6.42
N TYR A 117 -8.88 -3.19 -7.09
CA TYR A 117 -10.00 -3.95 -7.65
C TYR A 117 -9.91 -5.42 -7.27
N THR A 118 -11.06 -6.07 -7.24
CA THR A 118 -11.17 -7.53 -7.21
C THR A 118 -10.68 -8.14 -8.53
N ALA A 119 -10.56 -9.48 -8.56
CA ALA A 119 -10.08 -10.20 -9.75
C ALA A 119 -11.00 -10.05 -10.97
N ASP A 120 -12.30 -9.83 -10.75
CA ASP A 120 -13.30 -9.53 -11.78
C ASP A 120 -13.36 -8.02 -12.15
N GLY A 121 -12.44 -7.21 -11.62
CA GLY A 121 -12.30 -5.79 -11.99
C GLY A 121 -13.26 -4.84 -11.28
N LYS A 122 -13.95 -5.28 -10.22
CA LYS A 122 -14.83 -4.44 -9.41
C LYS A 122 -14.02 -3.54 -8.48
N TYR A 123 -14.38 -2.26 -8.42
CA TYR A 123 -13.78 -1.29 -7.50
C TYR A 123 -13.91 -1.74 -6.03
N LEU A 124 -12.82 -1.65 -5.28
CA LEU A 124 -12.79 -1.91 -3.83
C LEU A 124 -12.59 -0.62 -3.04
N SER A 125 -11.44 0.02 -3.23
CA SER A 125 -11.03 1.21 -2.49
C SER A 125 -9.97 1.99 -3.26
N ARG A 126 -9.57 3.14 -2.74
CA ARG A 126 -8.44 3.92 -3.25
C ARG A 126 -7.56 4.40 -2.11
N GLU A 127 -6.28 4.62 -2.40
CA GLU A 127 -5.34 5.30 -1.52
C GLU A 127 -4.67 6.45 -2.25
N ASN A 128 -4.53 7.58 -1.57
CA ASN A 128 -3.89 8.76 -2.15
C ASN A 128 -2.38 8.55 -2.23
N VAL A 129 -1.81 8.80 -3.40
CA VAL A 129 -0.36 8.84 -3.64
C VAL A 129 0.17 10.26 -3.42
N GLY A 130 -0.61 11.26 -3.80
CA GLY A 130 -0.33 12.66 -3.54
C GLY A 130 -1.33 13.59 -4.21
N THR A 131 -1.21 14.88 -3.90
CA THR A 131 -2.05 15.94 -4.47
C THR A 131 -1.17 17.11 -4.89
N THR A 132 -1.47 17.73 -6.04
CA THR A 132 -0.73 18.89 -6.53
C THR A 132 -1.62 19.97 -7.12
N SER A 133 -1.26 21.22 -6.88
CA SER A 133 -1.76 22.43 -7.57
C SER A 133 -0.66 23.09 -8.41
N SER A 134 0.52 22.45 -8.50
CA SER A 134 1.73 23.04 -9.05
C SER A 134 1.72 23.07 -10.58
N ALA A 135 2.13 24.22 -11.13
CA ALA A 135 2.45 24.36 -12.56
C ALA A 135 3.72 23.62 -12.97
N LYS A 136 4.59 23.34 -11.98
CA LYS A 136 5.85 22.61 -12.14
C LYS A 136 5.61 21.14 -11.87
N TRP A 137 6.37 20.28 -12.53
CA TRP A 137 6.44 18.86 -12.24
C TRP A 137 6.79 18.60 -10.78
N THR A 138 5.92 17.87 -10.09
CA THR A 138 6.12 17.42 -8.71
C THR A 138 6.04 15.91 -8.64
N ARG A 139 7.06 15.28 -8.04
CA ARG A 139 7.04 13.84 -7.75
C ARG A 139 6.11 13.59 -6.58
N HIS A 140 5.15 12.69 -6.78
CA HIS A 140 4.31 12.16 -5.71
C HIS A 140 4.59 10.69 -5.57
N SER A 141 4.70 10.23 -4.32
CA SER A 141 4.94 8.83 -4.03
C SER A 141 4.35 8.44 -2.70
N ASN A 142 3.88 7.20 -2.59
CA ASN A 142 3.40 6.64 -1.34
C ASN A 142 3.63 5.13 -1.30
N VAL A 143 3.74 4.58 -0.09
CA VAL A 143 3.68 3.14 0.13
C VAL A 143 2.27 2.78 0.57
N VAL A 144 1.59 2.01 -0.26
CA VAL A 144 0.18 1.63 -0.09
C VAL A 144 0.06 0.19 0.38
N THR A 145 -0.98 -0.13 1.15
CA THR A 145 -1.21 -1.48 1.65
C THR A 145 -2.38 -2.12 0.91
N LEU A 146 -2.21 -3.34 0.41
CA LEU A 146 -3.29 -4.02 -0.30
C LEU A 146 -4.45 -4.35 0.63
N PRO A 147 -5.68 -3.99 0.26
CA PRO A 147 -6.87 -4.62 0.81
C PRO A 147 -6.83 -6.14 0.57
N TYR A 148 -7.37 -6.93 1.50
CA TYR A 148 -7.35 -8.39 1.42
C TYR A 148 -7.94 -8.95 0.12
N GLU A 149 -9.00 -8.33 -0.39
CA GLU A 149 -9.71 -8.76 -1.61
C GLU A 149 -9.09 -8.20 -2.91
N ALA A 150 -8.05 -7.38 -2.81
CA ALA A 150 -7.45 -6.74 -3.97
C ALA A 150 -6.62 -7.74 -4.80
N ALA A 151 -6.99 -7.87 -6.07
CA ALA A 151 -6.28 -8.67 -7.06
C ALA A 151 -5.69 -7.82 -8.18
N LEU A 152 -6.19 -6.59 -8.37
CA LEU A 152 -5.65 -5.64 -9.34
C LEU A 152 -5.41 -4.29 -8.66
N ILE A 153 -4.39 -3.57 -9.12
CA ILE A 153 -4.09 -2.19 -8.72
C ILE A 153 -3.82 -1.33 -9.95
N GLY A 154 -4.34 -0.11 -9.99
CA GLY A 154 -4.06 0.82 -11.09
C GLY A 154 -4.10 2.27 -10.64
N PHE A 155 -3.46 3.15 -11.41
CA PHE A 155 -3.49 4.57 -11.12
C PHE A 155 -4.84 5.21 -11.49
N ARG A 156 -5.17 6.26 -10.73
CA ARG A 156 -6.30 7.13 -10.95
C ARG A 156 -5.88 8.58 -10.75
N VAL A 157 -6.33 9.46 -11.64
CA VAL A 157 -6.22 10.90 -11.48
C VAL A 157 -7.62 11.45 -11.28
N THR A 158 -7.80 12.26 -10.25
CA THR A 158 -9.08 12.91 -9.97
C THR A 158 -8.87 14.40 -9.69
N PRO A 159 -9.79 15.27 -10.11
CA PRO A 159 -9.83 16.65 -9.66
C PRO A 159 -10.11 16.66 -8.14
N VAL A 160 -9.43 17.49 -7.34
CA VAL A 160 -9.77 17.56 -5.91
C VAL A 160 -11.08 18.34 -5.73
N ASP A 161 -11.97 17.80 -4.89
CA ASP A 161 -13.37 18.21 -4.74
C ASP A 161 -13.59 19.73 -4.53
N ASN A 162 -14.74 20.24 -5.00
CA ASN A 162 -15.29 21.60 -4.83
C ASN A 162 -14.79 22.75 -5.71
N VAL A 163 -14.23 22.50 -6.89
CA VAL A 163 -13.95 23.58 -7.88
C VAL A 163 -14.89 23.43 -9.09
N PRO A 164 -15.52 24.51 -9.59
CA PRO A 164 -16.38 24.46 -10.78
C PRO A 164 -15.69 23.83 -11.99
N SER A 165 -16.52 23.38 -12.94
CA SER A 165 -16.20 22.75 -14.23
C SER A 165 -14.80 23.00 -14.77
N LEU A 166 -14.23 21.92 -15.27
CA LEU A 166 -12.86 21.78 -15.71
C LEU A 166 -12.56 22.67 -16.92
N ARG A 167 -11.65 23.64 -16.75
CA ARG A 167 -11.02 24.33 -17.87
C ARG A 167 -9.50 24.39 -17.64
N GLY A 168 -8.86 23.25 -17.85
CA GLY A 168 -7.42 23.05 -17.73
C GLY A 168 -7.07 21.58 -17.93
N ALA A 169 -5.78 21.23 -17.83
CA ALA A 169 -5.31 19.86 -17.97
C ALA A 169 -4.41 19.45 -16.79
N VAL A 170 -4.39 18.15 -16.50
CA VAL A 170 -3.41 17.51 -15.63
C VAL A 170 -2.48 16.72 -16.53
N PHE A 171 -1.18 16.84 -16.28
CA PHE A 171 -0.18 16.00 -16.93
C PHE A 171 0.40 15.03 -15.92
N VAL A 172 0.55 13.79 -16.33
CA VAL A 172 1.14 12.70 -15.56
C VAL A 172 2.22 12.05 -16.38
N ASP A 173 3.34 11.75 -15.74
CA ASP A 173 4.48 11.15 -16.41
C ASP A 173 5.29 10.27 -15.45
N ASP A 174 6.16 9.44 -16.01
CA ASP A 174 7.12 8.60 -15.29
C ASP A 174 6.48 7.82 -14.13
N LEU A 175 5.40 7.10 -14.44
CA LEU A 175 4.68 6.26 -13.48
C LEU A 175 5.55 5.11 -12.98
N TYR A 176 5.49 4.81 -11.70
CA TYR A 176 6.13 3.60 -11.19
C TYR A 176 5.27 2.93 -10.14
N LEU A 177 5.14 1.61 -10.28
CA LEU A 177 4.41 0.77 -9.35
C LEU A 177 5.12 -0.55 -9.20
N ALA A 178 5.52 -0.88 -7.98
CA ALA A 178 6.14 -2.17 -7.67
C ALA A 178 5.79 -2.62 -6.26
N SER A 179 5.96 -3.92 -5.97
CA SER A 179 5.96 -4.39 -4.58
C SER A 179 7.05 -3.65 -3.80
N LEU A 180 6.82 -3.35 -2.52
CA LEU A 180 7.76 -2.59 -1.71
C LEU A 180 9.20 -3.17 -1.71
N PRO A 181 9.41 -4.50 -1.56
CA PRO A 181 10.76 -5.06 -1.60
C PRO A 181 11.47 -4.87 -2.94
N VAL A 182 10.73 -4.84 -4.05
CA VAL A 182 11.30 -4.55 -5.37
C VAL A 182 11.71 -3.09 -5.45
N ALA A 183 10.84 -2.18 -5.03
CA ALA A 183 11.12 -0.75 -5.03
C ALA A 183 12.32 -0.39 -4.13
N GLU A 184 12.45 -1.03 -2.97
CA GLU A 184 13.60 -0.88 -2.06
C GLU A 184 14.91 -1.36 -2.72
N ARG A 185 14.90 -2.51 -3.40
CA ARG A 185 16.09 -3.02 -4.12
C ARG A 185 16.53 -2.13 -5.28
N HIS A 186 15.62 -1.32 -5.82
CA HIS A 186 15.90 -0.37 -6.90
C HIS A 186 16.09 1.06 -6.38
N ASP A 187 16.30 1.25 -5.07
CA ASP A 187 16.51 2.55 -4.41
C ASP A 187 15.42 3.59 -4.74
N ARG A 188 14.22 3.14 -5.13
CA ARG A 188 13.09 3.99 -5.47
C ARG A 188 12.49 4.60 -4.21
N VAL A 189 12.47 3.80 -3.15
CA VAL A 189 11.94 4.21 -1.85
C VAL A 189 13.03 4.95 -1.11
N ASN A 190 13.05 6.28 -1.25
CA ASN A 190 13.57 7.12 -0.19
C ASN A 190 12.59 7.03 0.97
N LEU A 191 12.64 5.93 1.74
CA LEU A 191 12.06 5.92 3.06
C LEU A 191 12.77 7.08 3.75
N ILE A 192 12.06 8.20 3.93
CA ILE A 192 12.47 9.20 4.89
C ILE A 192 12.69 8.36 6.14
N SER A 193 13.94 8.23 6.54
CA SER A 193 14.33 7.52 7.74
C SER A 193 13.32 7.91 8.80
N ALA A 194 12.74 6.91 9.48
CA ALA A 194 11.71 7.12 10.48
C ALA A 194 12.07 8.39 11.27
N PRO A 195 11.15 9.37 11.38
CA PRO A 195 11.47 10.73 11.79
C PRO A 195 12.40 10.65 12.98
N GLN A 196 13.64 11.07 12.78
CA GLN A 196 14.63 11.00 13.84
C GLN A 196 14.11 11.89 14.97
N PRO A 197 14.21 11.44 16.23
CA PRO A 197 13.92 12.31 17.37
C PRO A 197 14.65 13.65 17.16
N PRO A 198 14.05 14.79 17.57
CA PRO A 198 14.71 16.08 17.47
C PRO A 198 16.15 15.99 17.96
N LYS A 199 17.09 16.67 17.28
CA LYS A 199 18.51 16.60 17.64
C LYS A 199 18.69 16.97 19.11
N GLY A 200 19.15 16.02 19.93
CA GLY A 200 19.31 16.17 21.39
C GLY A 200 18.15 15.68 22.25
N ALA A 201 17.08 15.12 21.65
CA ALA A 201 16.05 14.42 22.41
C ALA A 201 16.65 13.15 23.04
N PRO A 202 16.41 12.90 24.33
CA PRO A 202 16.83 11.66 24.96
C PRO A 202 16.16 10.48 24.27
N GLU A 203 16.87 9.35 24.17
CA GLU A 203 16.29 8.09 23.73
C GLU A 203 15.09 7.77 24.62
N TYR A 204 13.89 7.72 24.04
CA TYR A 204 12.69 7.44 24.81
C TYR A 204 12.65 5.95 25.14
N VAL A 205 13.04 5.62 26.36
CA VAL A 205 12.75 4.32 26.97
C VAL A 205 11.49 4.51 27.81
N ALA A 206 10.38 3.93 27.37
CA ALA A 206 9.16 3.91 28.16
C ALA A 206 9.46 3.25 29.52
N PRO A 207 9.33 3.95 30.66
CA PRO A 207 9.56 3.32 31.95
C PRO A 207 8.48 2.26 32.18
N PRO A 208 8.83 1.08 32.71
CA PRO A 208 7.85 0.06 33.03
C PRO A 208 6.86 0.61 34.05
N ARG A 209 5.57 0.43 33.78
CA ARG A 209 4.49 0.75 34.72
C ARG A 209 4.33 -0.42 35.69
N SER A 210 3.85 -0.14 36.89
CA SER A 210 3.65 -1.17 37.93
C SER A 210 2.72 -2.32 37.51
N ALA A 211 1.83 -2.09 36.54
CA ALA A 211 0.92 -3.10 36.00
C ALA A 211 1.43 -3.78 34.72
N ASP A 212 2.58 -3.37 34.18
CA ASP A 212 3.10 -3.99 32.96
C ASP A 212 3.45 -5.45 33.23
N GLY A 213 3.07 -6.33 32.31
CA GLY A 213 3.32 -7.77 32.45
C GLY A 213 2.43 -8.49 33.46
N LYS A 214 1.45 -7.84 34.11
CA LYS A 214 0.57 -8.48 35.10
C LYS A 214 -0.16 -9.75 34.62
N PHE A 215 -0.34 -9.89 33.30
CA PHE A 215 -0.98 -11.04 32.67
C PHE A 215 0.00 -11.92 31.88
N MET A 216 1.30 -11.74 32.07
CA MET A 216 2.35 -12.46 31.32
C MET A 216 2.89 -13.69 32.05
N ALA A 217 2.43 -14.00 33.26
CA ALA A 217 2.95 -15.11 34.07
C ALA A 217 2.93 -16.44 33.30
N GLN A 218 1.84 -16.74 32.60
CA GLN A 218 1.73 -17.96 31.81
C GLN A 218 2.69 -17.96 30.61
N THR A 219 2.89 -16.81 29.97
CA THR A 219 3.85 -16.65 28.87
C THR A 219 5.29 -16.84 29.35
N VAL A 220 5.64 -16.24 30.49
CA VAL A 220 6.97 -16.38 31.11
C VAL A 220 7.24 -17.85 31.43
N ASN A 221 6.28 -18.55 32.04
CA ASN A 221 6.41 -19.99 32.30
C ASN A 221 6.64 -20.80 31.01
N LYS A 222 5.92 -20.49 29.92
CA LYS A 222 6.12 -21.15 28.61
C LYS A 222 7.50 -20.84 28.01
N LEU A 223 8.03 -19.65 28.24
CA LEU A 223 9.36 -19.25 27.77
C LEU A 223 10.50 -19.89 28.58
N GLU A 224 10.27 -20.15 29.87
CA GLU A 224 11.25 -20.79 30.76
C GLU A 224 11.24 -22.31 30.64
N ASN A 225 10.05 -22.91 30.59
CA ASN A 225 9.87 -24.36 30.74
C ASN A 225 9.42 -25.05 29.44
N GLY A 226 9.12 -24.29 28.38
CA GLY A 226 8.66 -24.85 27.11
C GLY A 226 7.24 -25.42 27.17
N PHE A 227 6.99 -26.44 26.34
CA PHE A 227 5.70 -27.11 26.21
C PHE A 227 5.86 -28.63 26.24
N ASP A 228 4.85 -29.31 26.76
CA ASP A 228 4.71 -30.76 26.70
C ASP A 228 3.35 -31.12 26.05
N PRO A 229 3.32 -31.71 24.84
CA PRO A 229 4.47 -32.06 24.00
C PRO A 229 5.19 -30.83 23.41
N PRO A 230 6.45 -30.98 22.95
CA PRO A 230 7.22 -29.89 22.37
C PRO A 230 6.51 -29.23 21.18
N ARG A 231 6.32 -27.92 21.24
CA ARG A 231 5.80 -27.10 20.12
C ARG A 231 6.37 -25.68 20.16
N PRO A 232 6.28 -24.92 19.05
CA PRO A 232 6.66 -23.52 19.06
C PRO A 232 5.77 -22.66 19.97
N LEU A 233 6.34 -21.59 20.53
CA LEU A 233 5.60 -20.48 21.11
C LEU A 233 5.10 -19.56 19.99
N VAL A 234 3.79 -19.35 19.91
CA VAL A 234 3.17 -18.55 18.84
C VAL A 234 2.87 -17.15 19.36
N ILE A 235 3.53 -16.15 18.77
CA ILE A 235 3.28 -14.72 19.01
C ILE A 235 2.52 -14.15 17.82
N TRP A 236 1.39 -13.53 18.10
CA TRP A 236 0.63 -12.76 17.11
C TRP A 236 0.75 -11.27 17.39
N ALA A 237 1.01 -10.45 16.37
CA ALA A 237 0.90 -9.00 16.45
C ALA A 237 -0.24 -8.51 15.55
N ILE A 238 -1.17 -7.75 16.11
CA ILE A 238 -2.29 -7.19 15.35
C ILE A 238 -2.41 -5.69 15.58
N GLY A 239 -2.67 -4.93 14.52
CA GLY A 239 -2.83 -3.49 14.70
C GLY A 239 -2.76 -2.63 13.46
N SER A 240 -2.50 -1.35 13.71
CA SER A 240 -2.27 -0.31 12.71
C SER A 240 -0.96 -0.53 11.95
N SER A 241 -0.69 0.32 10.96
CA SER A 241 0.54 0.33 10.16
C SER A 241 1.82 0.37 11.02
N PHE A 242 1.77 0.91 12.25
CA PHE A 242 2.91 0.88 13.16
C PHE A 242 3.35 -0.53 13.57
N THR A 243 2.42 -1.50 13.56
CA THR A 243 2.72 -2.92 13.81
C THR A 243 3.70 -3.45 12.76
N ASP A 244 3.73 -2.86 11.56
CA ASP A 244 4.65 -3.28 10.50
C ASP A 244 6.11 -2.94 10.81
N PHE A 245 6.37 -1.89 11.61
CA PHE A 245 7.72 -1.54 12.04
C PHE A 245 8.35 -2.59 12.97
N LEU A 246 7.56 -3.54 13.50
CA LEU A 246 8.07 -4.70 14.23
C LEU A 246 8.73 -5.74 13.29
N GLY A 247 8.65 -5.51 11.98
CA GLY A 247 9.25 -6.37 10.96
C GLY A 247 8.65 -7.78 10.99
N ASN A 248 9.51 -8.78 10.90
CA ASN A 248 9.20 -10.20 11.05
C ASN A 248 9.38 -10.69 12.51
N GLY A 249 9.49 -9.78 13.48
CA GLY A 249 9.64 -10.12 14.89
C GLY A 249 11.06 -10.50 15.32
N GLU A 250 12.07 -10.45 14.44
CA GLU A 250 13.45 -10.87 14.75
C GLU A 250 14.07 -10.13 15.93
N GLN A 251 13.83 -8.82 16.04
CA GLN A 251 14.31 -8.04 17.19
C GLN A 251 13.68 -8.50 18.51
N LEU A 252 12.38 -8.79 18.50
CA LEU A 252 11.66 -9.33 19.66
C LEU A 252 12.16 -10.73 20.02
N ILE A 253 12.27 -11.62 19.03
CA ILE A 253 12.78 -12.99 19.20
C ILE A 253 14.21 -12.96 19.77
N THR A 254 15.05 -12.07 19.25
CA THR A 254 16.42 -11.86 19.74
C THR A 254 16.41 -11.38 21.19
N ALA A 255 15.55 -10.40 21.54
CA ALA A 255 15.43 -9.92 22.91
C ALA A 255 14.94 -11.00 23.88
N ILE A 256 13.99 -11.85 23.45
CA ILE A 256 13.51 -12.99 24.23
C ILE A 256 14.65 -13.99 24.45
N ARG A 257 15.36 -14.39 23.40
CA ARG A 257 16.50 -15.33 23.49
C ARG A 257 17.66 -14.83 24.35
N LYS A 258 17.85 -13.51 24.47
CA LYS A 258 18.83 -12.94 25.40
C LYS A 258 18.41 -13.08 26.86
N ARG A 259 17.10 -13.09 27.14
CA ARG A 259 16.55 -13.12 28.50
C ARG A 259 16.25 -14.53 29.00
N PHE A 260 15.83 -15.42 28.10
CA PHE A 260 15.50 -16.80 28.42
C PHE A 260 16.59 -17.69 27.81
N PRO A 261 17.30 -18.52 28.60
CA PRO A 261 18.45 -19.28 28.13
C PRO A 261 18.08 -20.44 27.19
N ASN A 262 16.84 -20.94 27.25
CA ASN A 262 16.42 -22.10 26.47
C ASN A 262 14.94 -22.02 26.02
N PRO A 263 14.51 -20.93 25.35
CA PRO A 263 13.11 -20.76 24.97
C PRO A 263 12.74 -21.78 23.89
N PRO A 264 11.46 -22.20 23.82
CA PRO A 264 10.97 -22.99 22.70
C PRO A 264 11.14 -22.22 21.38
N PRO A 265 11.09 -22.90 20.20
CA PRO A 265 11.05 -22.21 18.91
C PRO A 265 9.96 -21.15 18.90
N ILE A 266 10.24 -19.95 18.39
CA ILE A 266 9.28 -18.84 18.39
C ILE A 266 8.79 -18.62 16.97
N VAL A 267 7.46 -18.64 16.80
CA VAL A 267 6.79 -18.29 15.55
C VAL A 267 6.13 -16.94 15.74
N TYR A 268 6.56 -15.94 14.97
CA TYR A 268 5.96 -14.63 14.95
C TYR A 268 5.05 -14.48 13.73
N LYS A 269 3.80 -14.09 13.97
CA LYS A 269 2.79 -13.81 12.95
C LYS A 269 2.27 -12.40 13.14
N LYS A 270 1.82 -11.76 12.06
CA LYS A 270 1.21 -10.43 12.15
C LYS A 270 0.04 -10.24 11.20
N MET A 271 -0.90 -9.39 11.60
CA MET A 271 -1.93 -8.80 10.75
C MET A 271 -1.90 -7.29 10.92
N VAL A 272 -1.74 -6.59 9.79
CA VAL A 272 -1.54 -5.14 9.75
C VAL A 272 -2.63 -4.53 8.88
N GLY A 273 -3.17 -3.38 9.31
CA GLY A 273 -4.05 -2.56 8.48
C GLY A 273 -3.72 -1.08 8.60
N GLY A 274 -4.15 -0.29 7.61
CA GLY A 274 -4.08 1.16 7.65
C GLY A 274 -5.07 1.70 8.69
N SER A 275 -4.58 2.56 9.60
CA SER A 275 -5.41 3.22 10.61
C SER A 275 -6.39 2.28 11.33
N THR A 276 -5.90 1.14 11.84
CA THR A 276 -6.72 0.09 12.45
C THR A 276 -7.33 0.49 13.81
N PRO A 277 -8.66 0.72 13.90
CA PRO A 277 -9.34 0.93 15.17
C PRO A 277 -9.59 -0.39 15.91
N TRP A 278 -9.89 -0.32 17.22
CA TRP A 278 -10.11 -1.51 18.07
C TRP A 278 -11.11 -2.52 17.50
N HIS A 279 -12.23 -2.07 16.91
CA HIS A 279 -13.27 -2.97 16.39
C HIS A 279 -12.76 -3.86 15.25
N LEU A 280 -11.84 -3.35 14.43
CA LEU A 280 -11.24 -4.10 13.34
C LEU A 280 -10.25 -5.13 13.89
N THR A 281 -9.38 -4.75 14.82
CA THR A 281 -8.49 -5.70 15.52
C THR A 281 -9.27 -6.78 16.28
N ARG A 282 -10.46 -6.46 16.82
CA ARG A 282 -11.34 -7.43 17.48
C ARG A 282 -11.86 -8.48 16.50
N GLY A 283 -12.21 -8.07 15.27
CA GLY A 283 -12.58 -8.99 14.20
C GLY A 283 -11.44 -9.96 13.88
N TRP A 284 -10.23 -9.44 13.67
CA TRP A 284 -9.05 -10.28 13.43
C TRP A 284 -8.73 -11.19 14.60
N ALA A 285 -8.85 -10.67 15.83
CA ALA A 285 -8.64 -11.46 17.04
C ALA A 285 -9.56 -12.69 17.07
N ARG A 286 -10.82 -12.54 16.66
CA ARG A 286 -11.81 -13.63 16.64
C ARG A 286 -11.65 -14.60 15.48
N HIS A 287 -11.34 -14.10 14.28
CA HIS A 287 -11.43 -14.89 13.06
C HIS A 287 -10.08 -15.41 12.53
N LEU A 288 -8.96 -14.77 12.91
CA LEU A 288 -7.62 -15.13 12.44
C LEU A 288 -6.74 -15.59 13.60
N VAL A 289 -6.74 -14.82 14.69
CA VAL A 289 -5.82 -15.05 15.79
C VAL A 289 -6.31 -16.18 16.68
N ALA A 290 -7.58 -16.19 17.08
CA ALA A 290 -8.12 -17.22 17.99
C ALA A 290 -8.02 -18.63 17.41
N THR A 291 -8.19 -18.79 16.09
CA THR A 291 -8.07 -20.08 15.39
C THR A 291 -6.65 -20.64 15.45
N ASP A 292 -5.65 -19.75 15.50
CA ASP A 292 -4.24 -20.10 15.59
C ASP A 292 -3.76 -20.39 17.02
N GLN A 293 -4.62 -20.18 18.02
CA GLN A 293 -4.33 -20.40 19.44
C GLN A 293 -2.97 -19.81 19.89
N PRO A 294 -2.76 -18.48 19.76
CA PRO A 294 -1.53 -17.83 20.18
C PRO A 294 -1.25 -18.04 21.67
N ASP A 295 0.04 -18.06 21.99
CA ASP A 295 0.48 -17.94 23.37
C ASP A 295 0.55 -16.49 23.84
N VAL A 296 0.77 -15.55 22.90
CA VAL A 296 0.85 -14.12 23.15
C VAL A 296 0.21 -13.35 22.00
N VAL A 297 -0.57 -12.33 22.33
CA VAL A 297 -1.09 -11.37 21.35
C VAL A 297 -0.61 -9.97 21.72
N LEU A 298 0.12 -9.35 20.81
CA LEU A 298 0.51 -7.94 20.87
C LEU A 298 -0.51 -7.13 20.08
N VAL A 299 -1.07 -6.09 20.71
CA VAL A 299 -2.07 -5.24 20.08
C VAL A 299 -1.55 -3.81 19.96
N TYR A 300 -1.50 -3.30 18.73
CA TYR A 300 -0.98 -1.96 18.39
C TYR A 300 -2.04 -1.15 17.65
N ASN A 301 -3.05 -0.66 18.37
CA ASN A 301 -4.15 0.12 17.81
C ASN A 301 -4.37 1.44 18.55
N PHE A 302 -5.27 2.26 18.01
CA PHE A 302 -5.78 3.46 18.65
C PHE A 302 -7.29 3.32 18.88
N GLY A 303 -7.80 4.13 19.81
CA GLY A 303 -9.20 4.10 20.26
C GLY A 303 -9.35 3.48 21.65
N SER A 304 -10.53 3.67 22.25
CA SER A 304 -10.80 3.21 23.61
C SER A 304 -11.31 1.77 23.62
N THR A 305 -10.90 0.99 24.63
CA THR A 305 -11.51 -0.30 24.97
C THR A 305 -12.81 -0.15 25.76
N SER A 306 -13.21 1.08 26.12
CA SER A 306 -14.35 1.40 27.01
C SER A 306 -15.76 1.18 26.40
N GLY A 307 -15.86 0.50 25.26
CA GLY A 307 -17.13 0.04 24.68
C GLY A 307 -17.38 -1.46 24.92
N LEU A 308 -16.81 -2.02 26.00
CA LEU A 308 -17.07 -3.37 26.48
C LEU A 308 -18.30 -3.40 27.39
#